data_AF-A0AAP8GER9-F1
#
_entry.id   AF-A0AAP8GER9-F1
#
_cell.length_a   1.000
_cell.length_b   1.000
_cell.length_c   1.000
_cell.angle_alpha   90.00
_cell.angle_beta   90.00
_cell.angle_gamma   90.00
#
_symmetry.space_group_name_H-M   'P 1'
#
loop_
_entity.id
_entity.type
_entity.pdbx_description
1 polymer ?
#
loop_
_entity_poly.entity_id
_entity_poly.type
_entity_poly.pdbx_seq_one_letter_code
_entity_poly.pdbx_strand_id
1 'polypeptide(L)'
;IQYDPNRSANIALVVYADGEKRYIIAPKGLEVGQIVESGAEADIKVGNALPLQNIPVGTVVHNIELKPGKGGQIARSAGASAQVLGKEGKYVLIRLRSGEVRMILST
;
A
#
# COMPACT_ATOMS: atom_id res chain seq x y z
N ILE A 1 1.69 -11.26 13.31
CA ILE A 1 1.94 -11.62 11.89
C ILE A 1 1.58 -13.09 11.73
N GLN A 2 0.93 -13.46 10.63
CA GLN A 2 0.44 -14.81 10.39
C GLN A 2 0.72 -15.23 8.94
N TYR A 3 0.80 -16.55 8.74
CA TYR A 3 0.87 -17.18 7.42
C TYR A 3 -0.53 -17.25 6.79
N ASP A 4 -0.64 -16.97 5.48
CA ASP A 4 -1.87 -17.16 4.70
C ASP A 4 -1.58 -18.14 3.55
N PRO A 5 -2.21 -19.33 3.50
CA PRO A 5 -1.97 -20.31 2.43
C PRO A 5 -2.44 -19.85 1.05
N ASN A 6 -3.32 -18.83 0.96
CA ASN A 6 -3.89 -18.38 -0.31
C ASN A 6 -3.03 -17.34 -1.04
N ARG A 7 -1.93 -16.89 -0.43
CA ARG A 7 -1.05 -15.88 -1.03
C ARG A 7 0.40 -16.11 -0.58
N SER A 8 1.35 -15.54 -1.30
CA SER A 8 2.76 -15.65 -0.93
C SER A 8 3.19 -14.71 0.21
N ALA A 9 2.49 -13.59 0.41
CA ALA A 9 2.81 -12.60 1.45
C ALA A 9 2.16 -12.96 2.80
N ASN A 10 2.86 -12.70 3.90
CA ASN A 10 2.27 -12.80 5.23
C ASN A 10 1.15 -11.76 5.43
N ILE A 11 0.28 -12.02 6.40
CA ILE A 11 -0.78 -11.09 6.81
C ILE A 11 -0.56 -10.60 8.25
N ALA A 12 -1.06 -9.40 8.53
CA ALA A 12 -1.06 -8.82 9.86
C ALA A 12 -2.50 -8.57 10.31
N LEU A 13 -2.80 -8.95 11.56
CA LEU A 13 -4.07 -8.64 12.21
C LEU A 13 -3.98 -7.24 12.81
N VAL A 14 -4.85 -6.34 12.34
CA VAL A 14 -5.03 -5.00 12.88
C VAL A 14 -6.27 -4.99 13.75
N VAL A 15 -6.17 -4.32 14.89
CA VAL A 15 -7.28 -4.08 15.81
C VAL A 15 -7.53 -2.58 15.83
N TYR A 16 -8.70 -2.16 15.39
CA TYR A 16 -9.12 -0.77 15.43
C TYR A 16 -9.51 -0.37 16.86
N ALA A 17 -9.54 0.94 17.13
CA ALA A 17 -9.87 1.48 18.45
C ALA A 17 -11.32 1.14 18.90
N ASP A 18 -12.22 0.89 17.94
CA ASP A 18 -13.59 0.43 18.17
C ASP A 18 -13.71 -1.09 18.42
N GLY A 19 -12.59 -1.82 18.36
CA GLY A 19 -12.53 -3.26 18.54
C GLY A 19 -12.72 -4.08 17.27
N GLU A 20 -12.96 -3.45 16.11
CA GLU A 20 -13.01 -4.16 14.83
C GLU A 20 -11.64 -4.77 14.51
N LYS A 21 -11.65 -5.97 13.93
CA LYS A 21 -10.44 -6.70 13.55
C LYS A 21 -10.39 -6.91 12.05
N ARG A 22 -9.30 -6.53 11.41
CA ARG A 22 -9.09 -6.75 9.97
C ARG A 22 -7.70 -7.27 9.68
N TYR A 23 -7.58 -7.97 8.55
CA TYR A 23 -6.30 -8.39 8.02
C TYR A 23 -5.80 -7.44 6.95
N ILE A 24 -4.51 -7.12 7.00
CA ILE A 24 -3.78 -6.45 5.93
C ILE A 24 -2.63 -7.35 5.47
N ILE A 25 -2.09 -7.07 4.27
CA ILE A 25 -0.80 -7.65 3.86
C ILE A 25 0.25 -7.08 4.80
N ALA A 26 1.11 -7.94 5.37
CA ALA A 26 2.17 -7.49 6.27
C ALA A 26 3.33 -6.91 5.45
N PRO A 27 3.58 -5.58 5.50
CA PRO A 27 4.73 -5.01 4.83
C PRO A 27 6.02 -5.37 5.57
N LYS A 28 7.14 -5.30 4.85
CA LYS A 28 8.45 -5.52 5.44
C LYS A 28 8.73 -4.44 6.49
N GLY A 29 9.10 -4.85 7.70
CA GLY A 29 9.43 -3.95 8.81
C GLY A 29 8.23 -3.52 9.66
N LEU A 30 7.03 -4.09 9.46
CA LEU A 30 5.94 -3.92 10.41
C LEU A 30 6.20 -4.73 11.68
N GLU A 31 6.16 -4.07 12.83
CA GLU A 31 6.39 -4.69 14.14
C GLU A 31 5.10 -4.84 14.95
N VAL A 32 5.11 -5.75 15.94
CA VAL A 32 3.97 -5.93 16.85
C VAL A 32 3.85 -4.70 17.75
N GLY A 33 2.63 -4.16 17.86
CA GLY A 33 2.36 -2.94 18.64
C GLY A 33 2.55 -1.64 17.86
N GLN A 34 3.04 -1.71 16.62
CA GLN A 34 3.12 -0.54 15.75
C GLN A 34 1.72 -0.05 15.37
N ILE A 35 1.50 1.26 15.48
CA ILE A 35 0.26 1.91 15.07
C ILE A 35 0.32 2.12 13.56
N VAL A 36 -0.75 1.73 12.87
CA VAL A 36 -0.96 1.95 11.44
C VAL A 36 -2.22 2.75 11.22
N GLU A 37 -2.18 3.65 10.26
CA GLU A 37 -3.23 4.61 9.98
C GLU A 37 -3.61 4.57 8.50
N SER A 38 -4.88 4.84 8.23
CA SER A 38 -5.41 4.93 6.87
C SER A 38 -6.15 6.25 6.74
N GLY A 39 -5.73 7.09 5.79
CA GLY A 39 -6.38 8.38 5.56
C GLY A 39 -5.53 9.32 4.73
N ALA A 40 -6.14 10.42 4.26
CA ALA A 40 -5.42 11.44 3.49
C ALA A 40 -4.31 12.12 4.30
N GLU A 41 -4.51 12.26 5.62
CA GLU A 41 -3.59 12.93 6.56
C GLU A 41 -2.62 11.97 7.26
N ALA A 42 -2.63 10.68 6.92
CA ALA A 42 -1.75 9.73 7.59
C ALA A 42 -0.27 10.02 7.30
N ASP A 43 0.61 9.70 8.23
CA ASP A 43 2.05 9.88 8.00
C ASP A 43 2.57 8.92 6.92
N ILE A 44 3.64 9.33 6.22
CA ILE A 44 4.39 8.44 5.31
C ILE A 44 5.26 7.48 6.15
N LYS A 45 4.63 6.43 6.67
CA LYS A 45 5.23 5.38 7.49
C LYS A 45 4.87 3.99 6.95
N VAL A 46 5.71 3.01 7.24
CA VAL A 46 5.46 1.61 6.87
C VAL A 46 4.16 1.14 7.51
N GLY A 47 3.26 0.58 6.70
CA GLY A 47 1.96 0.09 7.14
C GLY A 47 0.80 1.05 6.92
N ASN A 48 1.08 2.35 6.74
CA ASN A 48 0.04 3.34 6.49
C ASN A 48 -0.50 3.28 5.06
N ALA A 49 -1.77 3.65 4.89
CA ALA A 49 -2.45 3.70 3.60
C ALA A 49 -2.96 5.11 3.31
N LEU A 50 -2.60 5.64 2.14
CA LEU A 50 -2.95 7.00 1.70
C LEU A 50 -3.30 7.03 0.21
N PRO A 51 -4.10 8.02 -0.24
CA PRO A 51 -4.21 8.41 -1.64
C PRO A 51 -2.85 8.62 -2.32
N LEU A 52 -2.70 8.18 -3.57
CA LEU A 52 -1.43 8.31 -4.31
C LEU A 52 -1.01 9.78 -4.49
N GLN A 53 -1.96 10.71 -4.58
CA GLN A 53 -1.69 12.15 -4.61
C GLN A 53 -0.95 12.68 -3.38
N ASN A 54 -1.06 12.02 -2.22
CA ASN A 54 -0.43 12.49 -0.98
C ASN A 54 0.95 11.86 -0.76
N ILE A 55 1.32 10.84 -1.56
CA ILE A 55 2.59 10.14 -1.41
C ILE A 55 3.72 10.92 -2.11
N PRO A 56 4.86 11.19 -1.44
CA PRO A 56 6.01 11.85 -2.06
C PRO A 56 6.61 11.07 -3.22
N VAL A 57 7.16 11.78 -4.19
CA VAL A 57 7.94 11.16 -5.29
C VAL A 57 9.17 10.47 -4.72
N GLY A 58 9.53 9.33 -5.30
CA GLY A 58 10.63 8.48 -4.86
C GLY A 58 10.22 7.41 -3.84
N THR A 59 9.05 7.56 -3.20
CA THR A 59 8.57 6.62 -2.19
C THR A 59 8.29 5.23 -2.79
N VAL A 60 8.63 4.19 -2.05
CA VAL A 60 8.31 2.81 -2.38
C VAL A 60 6.96 2.44 -1.76
N VAL A 61 6.04 1.99 -2.60
CA VAL A 61 4.65 1.67 -2.25
C VAL A 61 4.30 0.24 -2.67
N HIS A 62 3.24 -0.31 -2.11
CA HIS A 62 2.73 -1.64 -2.46
C HIS A 62 1.20 -1.67 -2.32
N ASN A 63 0.57 -2.76 -2.72
CA ASN A 63 -0.89 -2.95 -2.64
C ASN A 63 -1.69 -1.81 -3.31
N ILE A 64 -1.30 -1.43 -4.53
CA ILE A 64 -1.85 -0.27 -5.23
C ILE A 64 -3.18 -0.62 -5.91
N GLU A 65 -4.12 0.29 -5.81
CA GLU A 65 -5.41 0.26 -6.49
C GLU A 65 -5.30 0.79 -7.92
N LEU A 66 -5.96 0.13 -8.87
CA LEU A 66 -5.96 0.55 -10.29
C LEU A 66 -7.11 1.49 -10.66
N LYS A 67 -8.26 1.32 -9.99
CA LYS A 67 -9.46 2.12 -10.19
C LYS A 67 -10.01 2.47 -8.82
N PRO A 68 -10.40 3.73 -8.57
CA PRO A 68 -10.88 4.16 -7.26
C PRO A 68 -12.02 3.26 -6.75
N GLY A 69 -11.89 2.76 -5.53
CA GLY A 69 -12.86 1.89 -4.86
C GLY A 69 -12.86 0.41 -5.25
N LYS A 70 -11.97 -0.05 -6.15
CA LYS A 70 -11.82 -1.46 -6.54
C LYS A 70 -10.88 -2.27 -5.62
N GLY A 71 -10.15 -1.60 -4.74
CA GLY A 71 -9.16 -2.17 -3.84
C GLY A 71 -7.80 -2.44 -4.50
N GLY A 72 -6.85 -2.86 -3.68
CA GLY A 72 -5.49 -3.16 -4.11
C GLY A 72 -5.43 -4.33 -5.10
N GLN A 73 -4.76 -4.12 -6.22
CA GLN A 73 -4.59 -5.11 -7.29
C GLN A 73 -3.13 -5.33 -7.67
N ILE A 74 -2.28 -4.30 -7.53
CA ILE A 74 -0.87 -4.31 -7.94
C ILE A 74 0.04 -4.43 -6.72
N ALA A 75 1.19 -5.12 -6.90
CA ALA A 75 2.22 -5.27 -5.88
C ALA A 75 1.68 -5.86 -4.55
N ARG A 76 0.97 -7.00 -4.65
CA ARG A 76 0.38 -7.70 -3.49
C ARG A 76 1.15 -8.94 -3.03
N SER A 77 2.01 -9.47 -3.88
CA SER A 77 2.79 -10.67 -3.58
C SER A 77 3.99 -10.37 -2.68
N ALA A 78 4.57 -11.42 -2.10
CA ALA A 78 5.76 -11.29 -1.27
C ALA A 78 6.89 -10.57 -2.02
N GLY A 79 7.46 -9.55 -1.37
CA GLY A 79 8.55 -8.74 -1.92
C GLY A 79 8.17 -7.88 -3.14
N ALA A 80 6.89 -7.81 -3.51
CA ALA A 80 6.46 -6.91 -4.57
C ALA A 80 6.34 -5.47 -4.06
N SER A 81 6.77 -4.54 -4.89
CA SER A 81 6.70 -3.11 -4.63
C SER A 81 6.66 -2.36 -5.95
N ALA A 82 6.35 -1.08 -5.87
CA ALA A 82 6.44 -0.13 -6.96
C ALA A 82 6.98 1.20 -6.43
N GLN A 83 7.48 2.04 -7.32
CA GLN A 83 8.03 3.34 -6.96
C GLN A 83 7.23 4.48 -7.58
N VAL A 84 6.94 5.50 -6.79
CA VAL A 84 6.33 6.75 -7.28
C VAL A 84 7.39 7.55 -8.04
N LEU A 85 7.18 7.76 -9.34
CA LEU A 85 8.11 8.51 -10.18
C LEU A 85 7.74 9.99 -10.32
N GLY A 86 6.45 10.31 -10.27
CA GLY A 86 5.96 11.66 -10.53
C GLY A 86 4.45 11.74 -10.48
N LYS A 87 3.94 12.97 -10.54
CA LYS A 87 2.51 13.29 -10.59
C LYS A 87 2.28 14.21 -11.77
N GLU A 88 1.36 13.86 -12.65
CA GLU A 88 1.03 14.60 -13.86
C GLU A 88 -0.49 14.73 -14.00
N GLY A 89 -0.99 15.95 -13.86
CA GLY A 89 -2.43 16.23 -13.88
C GLY A 89 -3.19 15.35 -12.87
N LYS A 90 -4.06 14.48 -13.38
CA LYS A 90 -4.89 13.56 -12.57
C LYS A 90 -4.24 12.21 -12.31
N TYR A 91 -3.02 11.98 -12.78
CA TYR A 91 -2.35 10.68 -12.72
C TYR A 91 -1.07 10.73 -11.89
N VAL A 92 -0.74 9.61 -11.26
CA VAL A 92 0.55 9.33 -10.64
C VAL A 92 1.27 8.29 -11.50
N LEU A 93 2.52 8.58 -11.84
CA LEU A 93 3.39 7.66 -12.55
C LEU A 93 4.01 6.70 -11.56
N ILE A 94 3.76 5.41 -11.76
CA ILE A 94 4.24 4.34 -10.91
C ILE A 94 5.12 3.40 -11.73
N ARG A 95 6.35 3.16 -11.27
CA ARG A 95 7.25 2.16 -11.83
C ARG A 95 7.05 0.83 -11.12
N LEU A 96 6.63 -0.18 -11.86
CA LEU A 96 6.47 -1.55 -11.37
C LEU A 96 7.81 -2.27 -11.32
N ARG A 97 7.87 -3.37 -10.54
CA ARG A 97 9.04 -4.26 -10.50
C ARG A 97 9.39 -4.88 -11.86
N SER A 98 8.44 -4.97 -12.78
CA SER A 98 8.66 -5.40 -14.17
C SER A 98 9.48 -4.39 -15.00
N GLY A 99 9.67 -3.16 -14.50
CA GLY A 99 10.25 -2.04 -15.24
C GLY A 99 9.20 -1.21 -16.00
N GLU A 100 7.98 -1.70 -16.14
CA GLU A 100 6.87 -0.96 -16.74
C GLU A 100 6.55 0.30 -15.91
N VAL A 101 6.37 1.42 -16.60
CA VAL A 101 5.83 2.66 -16.02
C VAL A 101 4.37 2.77 -16.39
N ARG A 102 3.52 2.93 -15.37
CA ARG A 102 2.07 2.97 -15.53
C ARG A 102 1.50 4.23 -14.89
N MET A 103 0.52 4.83 -15.57
CA MET A 103 -0.26 5.95 -15.03
C MET A 103 -1.46 5.40 -14.25
N ILE A 104 -1.59 5.82 -12.99
CA ILE A 104 -2.70 5.44 -12.10
C ILE A 104 -3.40 6.71 -11.64
N LEU A 105 -4.73 6.69 -11.51
CA LEU A 105 -5.48 7.85 -11.03
C LEU A 105 -4.98 8.29 -9.65
N SER A 106 -4.85 9.59 -9.45
CA SER A 106 -4.23 10.21 -8.28
C SER A 106 -5.09 10.23 -7.00
N THR A 107 -6.34 9.78 -7.09
CA THR A 107 -7.33 9.77 -6.00
C THR A 107 -6.95 8.94 -4.79
#